data_AF-A0A8B8AFD4-F1
#
_entry.id   AF-A0A8B8AFD4-F1
#
_cell.length_a   1.000
_cell.length_b   1.000
_cell.length_c   1.000
_cell.angle_alpha   90.00
_cell.angle_beta   90.00
_cell.angle_gamma   90.00
#
_symmetry.space_group_name_H-M   'P 1'
#
loop_
_entity.id
_entity.type
_entity.pdbx_description
1 polymer ?
#
loop_
_entity_poly.entity_id
_entity_poly.type
_entity_poly.pdbx_seq_one_letter_code
_entity_poly.pdbx_strand_id
1 'polypeptide(L)'
;MGEDKSGDMSERGDRREERHCDDRGVDTGGRVVADPSVIYPVDSVPPLHLPILFGLQQALMTVGGTLSLPYILASLFCPENESQVRAQLISITMFMCGLATILQCLFGVRLPIIQGGSHSFVAPIVAMLTLEQFRCPTQMDRLNGNDSVLIPWERRMREVQGNLILASVTQVVVGGLGLVGLILRFVGPLTIAPTISLIGLSLTQVVSNFCDKQWGISLLTLALLLLFSNIINKVQLPVPTFSMQRKCHMTKFPIFQLFPVVLAIAVVWLFSFILTESGAFPTNSTDPAYKARTDSRINILYESSWFQFPLPLPFGMPTFSAAGYMGMLAATLSSIFESVGDYFAAARFSEAPNPPAHAINRGIAIEGVCSIISGVMGAGHATTSYSSNIGIIGITKIGSRVVFVTAGAMLVFFGVLGKVGAVLALIPDPIVGGTLLLGLGMVASIGISVLQYCELFSTRNITIIGVSFLTGLMIPQWLAENGDIVKSGSIELDQVIKVLFGTASFTGGFIGFLLDNIVPGTEHERGIKRWIEVQNPASKSVDARVYSSPPLTRLLERVGCCRYCPVSPTFKTGKLQRDSKVDKPCTDLKEVKSTHL
;
A
#
# COMPACT_ATOMS: atom_id res chain seq x y z
N MET A 1 91.02 -1.14 18.09
CA MET A 1 90.62 -2.43 18.70
C MET A 1 89.16 -2.31 19.07
N GLY A 2 88.15 -2.79 18.33
CA GLY A 2 87.98 -3.52 17.07
C GLY A 2 86.46 -3.79 17.01
N GLU A 3 85.74 -3.04 16.19
CA GLU A 3 85.11 -3.47 14.92
C GLU A 3 83.82 -4.30 15.07
N ASP A 4 82.69 -3.61 14.82
CA ASP A 4 81.81 -3.75 13.63
C ASP A 4 81.05 -5.06 13.31
N LYS A 5 79.79 -4.85 12.90
CA LYS A 5 78.90 -5.63 12.01
C LYS A 5 78.10 -6.86 12.48
N SER A 6 76.78 -6.65 12.38
CA SER A 6 75.82 -7.39 11.52
C SER A 6 75.07 -8.63 12.01
N GLY A 7 73.75 -8.61 11.72
CA GLY A 7 72.85 -9.74 11.50
C GLY A 7 71.90 -10.04 12.68
N ASP A 8 70.65 -10.44 12.51
CA ASP A 8 69.70 -10.48 11.39
C ASP A 8 68.32 -10.91 11.96
N MET A 9 67.23 -10.60 11.24
CA MET A 9 65.88 -11.21 11.21
C MET A 9 65.11 -11.61 12.50
N SER A 10 63.86 -11.12 12.61
CA SER A 10 62.66 -11.96 12.31
C SER A 10 61.33 -11.21 12.49
N GLU A 11 60.73 -10.88 11.35
CA GLU A 11 59.31 -10.95 10.96
C GLU A 11 58.16 -10.62 11.94
N ARG A 12 57.49 -9.50 11.66
CA ARG A 12 56.05 -9.28 11.89
C ARG A 12 55.44 -8.89 10.54
N GLY A 13 54.75 -9.83 9.89
CA GLY A 13 54.09 -9.62 8.59
C GLY A 13 52.78 -8.83 8.74
N ASP A 14 52.83 -7.55 8.36
CA ASP A 14 51.68 -6.66 8.24
C ASP A 14 51.04 -6.82 6.85
N ARG A 15 49.74 -7.12 6.78
CA ARG A 15 48.98 -7.11 5.51
C ARG A 15 48.68 -5.66 5.14
N ARG A 16 49.28 -5.20 4.05
CA ARG A 16 49.02 -3.90 3.42
C ARG A 16 47.54 -3.78 3.00
N GLU A 17 46.85 -2.81 3.56
CA GLU A 17 45.69 -2.17 2.95
C GLU A 17 46.17 -1.24 1.83
N GLU A 18 45.70 -1.47 0.61
CA GLU A 18 45.87 -0.54 -0.51
C GLU A 18 45.00 0.70 -0.26
N ARG A 19 45.66 1.82 0.03
CA ARG A 19 45.05 3.15 0.05
C ARG A 19 45.04 3.71 -1.36
N HIS A 20 43.85 3.94 -1.90
CA HIS A 20 43.64 4.82 -3.05
C HIS A 20 43.49 6.25 -2.52
N CYS A 21 44.44 7.12 -2.81
CA CYS A 21 44.36 8.55 -2.49
C CYS A 21 43.54 9.25 -3.57
N ASP A 22 42.45 9.91 -3.19
CA ASP A 22 41.80 10.92 -4.01
C ASP A 22 42.12 12.30 -3.43
N ASP A 23 42.58 13.20 -4.31
CA ASP A 23 43.12 14.51 -3.99
C ASP A 23 41.97 15.53 -3.86
N ARG A 24 41.42 15.65 -2.64
CA ARG A 24 40.84 16.88 -2.06
C ARG A 24 40.30 16.60 -0.67
N GLY A 25 40.98 17.13 0.35
CA GLY A 25 40.66 16.91 1.75
C GLY A 25 39.31 17.52 2.17
N VAL A 26 38.43 16.66 2.69
CA VAL A 26 37.57 16.95 3.84
C VAL A 26 37.42 15.64 4.63
N ASP A 27 38.06 15.61 5.80
CA ASP A 27 37.96 14.50 6.75
C ASP A 27 36.61 14.60 7.48
N THR A 28 35.61 13.84 7.02
CA THR A 28 34.35 13.67 7.77
C THR A 28 34.37 12.33 8.48
N GLY A 29 35.05 12.31 9.63
CA GLY A 29 34.96 11.26 10.63
C GLY A 29 33.57 11.17 11.28
N GLY A 30 32.55 10.88 10.47
CA GLY A 30 31.26 10.42 10.94
C GLY A 30 31.33 8.93 11.18
N ARG A 31 31.42 8.49 12.45
CA ARG A 31 31.04 7.12 12.80
C ARG A 31 29.62 6.91 12.29
N VAL A 32 29.46 6.18 11.19
CA VAL A 32 28.17 5.59 10.82
C VAL A 32 27.83 4.64 11.95
N VAL A 33 26.97 5.10 12.86
CA VAL A 33 26.35 4.25 13.87
C VAL A 33 25.63 3.16 13.08
N ALA A 34 26.15 1.93 13.12
CA ALA A 34 25.46 0.78 12.56
C ALA A 34 24.08 0.74 13.24
N ASP A 35 23.03 0.94 12.45
CA ASP A 35 21.65 0.85 12.93
C ASP A 35 21.48 -0.55 13.56
N PRO A 36 20.90 -0.69 14.76
CA PRO A 36 20.86 -1.98 15.44
C PRO A 36 20.13 -3.00 14.56
N SER A 37 20.81 -4.13 14.36
CA SER A 37 20.37 -5.30 13.60
C SER A 37 18.95 -5.70 13.97
N VAL A 38 18.14 -6.11 12.99
CA VAL A 38 16.79 -6.64 13.19
C VAL A 38 16.79 -7.72 14.29
N ILE A 39 15.98 -7.53 15.34
CA ILE A 39 15.92 -8.41 16.52
C ILE A 39 15.36 -9.78 16.13
N TYR A 40 14.29 -9.77 15.35
CA TYR A 40 13.64 -10.98 14.83
C TYR A 40 13.62 -10.96 13.31
N PRO A 41 14.56 -11.63 12.63
CA PRO A 41 14.63 -11.64 11.16
C PRO A 41 13.46 -12.42 10.54
N VAL A 42 13.30 -12.31 9.22
CA VAL A 42 12.17 -12.86 8.45
C VAL A 42 11.88 -14.34 8.71
N ASP A 43 12.92 -15.16 8.81
CA ASP A 43 12.83 -16.61 9.02
C ASP A 43 12.78 -17.01 10.50
N SER A 44 12.91 -16.08 11.44
CA SER A 44 12.90 -16.39 12.87
C SER A 44 11.51 -16.79 13.36
N VAL A 45 11.49 -17.69 14.34
CA VAL A 45 10.29 -18.13 15.07
C VAL A 45 10.44 -17.71 16.53
N PRO A 46 9.89 -16.55 16.93
CA PRO A 46 9.96 -16.10 18.32
C PRO A 46 9.17 -17.03 19.26
N PRO A 47 9.46 -17.02 20.58
CA PRO A 47 8.66 -17.73 21.58
C PRO A 47 7.18 -17.36 21.51
N LEU A 48 6.27 -18.34 21.68
CA LEU A 48 4.83 -18.24 21.37
C LEU A 48 4.08 -16.98 21.88
N HIS A 49 4.49 -16.41 23.02
CA HIS A 49 3.85 -15.21 23.57
C HIS A 49 4.18 -13.93 22.78
N LEU A 50 5.34 -13.85 22.13
CA LEU A 50 5.78 -12.67 21.38
C LEU A 50 5.04 -12.50 20.05
N PRO A 51 4.82 -13.54 19.22
CA PRO A 51 4.00 -13.42 18.03
C PRO A 51 2.56 -13.00 18.33
N ILE A 52 2.01 -13.41 19.48
CA ILE A 52 0.69 -12.97 19.92
C ILE A 52 0.71 -11.47 20.22
N LEU A 53 1.66 -11.00 21.04
CA LEU A 53 1.75 -9.58 21.41
C LEU A 53 2.04 -8.68 20.20
N PHE A 54 3.07 -9.01 19.42
CA PHE A 54 3.46 -8.23 18.25
C PHE A 54 2.48 -8.39 17.09
N GLY A 55 1.81 -9.54 17.00
CA GLY A 55 0.74 -9.77 16.04
C GLY A 55 -0.47 -8.89 16.35
N LEU A 56 -0.85 -8.78 17.63
CA LEU A 56 -1.90 -7.87 18.08
C LEU A 56 -1.51 -6.41 17.80
N GLN A 57 -0.25 -6.06 18.07
CA GLN A 57 0.27 -4.74 17.76
C GLN A 57 0.10 -4.40 16.27
N GLN A 58 0.53 -5.31 15.39
CA GLN A 58 0.39 -5.13 13.95
C GLN A 58 -1.07 -5.05 13.51
N ALA A 59 -1.94 -5.91 14.04
CA ALA A 59 -3.38 -5.86 13.77
C ALA A 59 -3.98 -4.49 14.18
N LEU A 60 -3.65 -3.99 15.37
CA LEU A 60 -4.13 -2.69 15.85
C LEU A 60 -3.64 -1.51 15.00
N MET A 61 -2.38 -1.55 14.52
CA MET A 61 -1.85 -0.52 13.62
C MET A 61 -2.62 -0.44 12.29
N THR A 62 -3.16 -1.56 11.82
CA THR A 62 -3.90 -1.62 10.54
C THR A 62 -5.30 -1.03 10.62
N VAL A 63 -5.82 -0.77 11.81
CA VAL A 63 -7.19 -0.27 12.04
C VAL A 63 -7.44 1.00 11.23
N GLY A 64 -6.50 1.97 11.23
CA GLY A 64 -6.67 3.22 10.47
C GLY A 64 -6.92 2.99 8.97
N GLY A 65 -6.10 2.15 8.33
CA GLY A 65 -6.27 1.79 6.92
C GLY A 65 -7.54 0.98 6.68
N THR A 66 -7.82 0.01 7.56
CA THR A 66 -8.96 -0.90 7.45
C THR A 66 -10.31 -0.21 7.62
N LEU A 67 -10.39 0.86 8.41
CA LEU A 67 -11.63 1.64 8.60
C LEU A 67 -11.96 2.54 7.39
N SER A 68 -10.93 3.05 6.73
CA SER A 68 -11.08 4.08 5.71
C SER A 68 -12.01 3.67 4.55
N LEU A 69 -11.78 2.50 3.95
CA LEU A 69 -12.51 2.05 2.77
C LEU A 69 -13.96 1.68 3.06
N PRO A 70 -14.30 0.88 4.09
CA PRO A 70 -15.70 0.62 4.44
C PRO A 70 -16.53 1.88 4.68
N TYR A 71 -15.96 2.90 5.32
CA TYR A 71 -16.63 4.19 5.53
C TYR A 71 -16.91 4.90 4.21
N ILE A 72 -15.92 4.97 3.33
CA ILE A 72 -16.06 5.56 2.00
C ILE A 72 -17.11 4.78 1.18
N LEU A 73 -16.93 3.47 1.03
CA LEU A 73 -17.78 2.61 0.21
C LEU A 73 -19.23 2.59 0.68
N ALA A 74 -19.48 2.48 2.00
CA ALA A 74 -20.84 2.52 2.54
C ALA A 74 -21.56 3.82 2.19
N SER A 75 -20.85 4.95 2.22
CA SER A 75 -21.41 6.26 1.85
C SER A 75 -21.65 6.39 0.33
N LEU A 76 -20.82 5.76 -0.50
CA LEU A 76 -20.92 5.82 -1.96
C LEU A 76 -22.09 5.01 -2.52
N PHE A 77 -22.42 3.86 -1.92
CA PHE A 77 -23.50 3.01 -2.42
C PHE A 77 -24.90 3.48 -2.05
N CYS A 78 -25.03 4.51 -1.20
CA CYS A 78 -26.31 5.06 -0.73
C CYS A 78 -27.34 3.99 -0.28
N PRO A 79 -26.98 3.07 0.65
CA PRO A 79 -27.91 2.09 1.21
C PRO A 79 -28.95 2.76 2.12
N GLU A 80 -30.06 2.06 2.40
CA GLU A 80 -31.07 2.53 3.35
C GLU A 80 -30.53 2.59 4.78
N ASN A 81 -29.85 1.51 5.21
CA ASN A 81 -29.21 1.41 6.52
C ASN A 81 -27.68 1.50 6.40
N GLU A 82 -27.17 2.71 6.14
CA GLU A 82 -25.73 3.00 5.95
C GLU A 82 -24.86 2.42 7.06
N SER A 83 -25.32 2.50 8.29
CA SER A 83 -24.52 2.16 9.46
C SER A 83 -24.36 0.65 9.67
N GLN A 84 -25.40 -0.14 9.34
CA GLN A 84 -25.36 -1.60 9.35
C GLN A 84 -24.47 -2.13 8.21
N VAL A 85 -24.65 -1.59 7.00
CA VAL A 85 -23.81 -1.94 5.84
C VAL A 85 -22.35 -1.61 6.13
N ARG A 86 -22.08 -0.46 6.75
CA ARG A 86 -20.74 -0.06 7.18
C ARG A 86 -20.12 -1.07 8.16
N ALA A 87 -20.85 -1.49 9.20
CA ALA A 87 -20.37 -2.50 10.14
C ALA A 87 -20.09 -3.86 9.46
N GLN A 88 -20.94 -4.26 8.52
CA GLN A 88 -20.75 -5.46 7.71
C GLN A 88 -19.49 -5.35 6.84
N LEU A 89 -19.30 -4.25 6.12
CA LEU A 89 -18.11 -4.02 5.30
C LEU A 89 -16.83 -3.98 6.14
N ILE A 90 -16.82 -3.34 7.32
CA ILE A 90 -15.66 -3.35 8.23
C ILE A 90 -15.28 -4.78 8.60
N SER A 91 -16.27 -5.60 8.96
CA SER A 91 -16.05 -7.00 9.35
C SER A 91 -15.47 -7.83 8.20
N ILE A 92 -16.03 -7.68 6.98
CA ILE A 92 -15.53 -8.33 5.77
C ILE A 92 -14.11 -7.86 5.43
N THR A 93 -13.84 -6.55 5.50
CA THR A 93 -12.52 -5.99 5.21
C THR A 93 -11.48 -6.49 6.21
N MET A 94 -11.77 -6.53 7.52
CA MET A 94 -10.86 -7.09 8.52
C MET A 94 -10.57 -8.57 8.26
N PHE A 95 -11.61 -9.35 7.95
CA PHE A 95 -11.47 -10.76 7.60
C PHE A 95 -10.56 -10.94 6.37
N MET A 96 -10.80 -10.17 5.31
CA MET A 96 -10.02 -10.23 4.08
C MET A 96 -8.58 -9.73 4.26
N CYS A 97 -8.36 -8.67 5.03
CA CYS A 97 -7.06 -8.17 5.44
C CYS A 97 -6.25 -9.28 6.13
N GLY A 98 -6.89 -9.99 7.07
CA GLY A 98 -6.27 -11.12 7.76
C GLY A 98 -5.95 -12.31 6.85
N LEU A 99 -6.92 -12.75 6.04
CA LEU A 99 -6.75 -13.87 5.13
C LEU A 99 -5.66 -13.58 4.07
N ALA A 100 -5.71 -12.40 3.46
CA ALA A 100 -4.73 -11.98 2.47
C ALA A 100 -3.32 -11.87 3.05
N THR A 101 -3.19 -11.37 4.28
CA THR A 101 -1.90 -11.30 5.00
C THR A 101 -1.31 -12.70 5.21
N ILE A 102 -2.12 -13.67 5.65
CA ILE A 102 -1.69 -15.06 5.84
C ILE A 102 -1.21 -15.63 4.49
N LEU A 103 -2.02 -15.52 3.44
CA LEU A 103 -1.69 -16.07 2.12
C LEU A 103 -0.43 -15.41 1.53
N GLN A 104 -0.28 -14.10 1.68
CA GLN A 104 0.88 -13.37 1.17
C GLN A 104 2.18 -13.69 1.91
N CYS A 105 2.11 -13.84 3.23
CA CYS A 105 3.26 -14.22 4.06
C CYS A 105 3.67 -15.70 3.86
N LEU A 106 2.71 -16.60 3.61
CA LEU A 106 2.98 -18.03 3.46
C LEU A 106 3.34 -18.43 2.02
N PHE A 107 2.54 -17.99 1.05
CA PHE A 107 2.59 -18.46 -0.34
C PHE A 107 2.98 -17.37 -1.34
N GLY A 108 2.67 -16.10 -1.05
CA GLY A 108 2.98 -14.96 -1.92
C GLY A 108 4.47 -14.60 -1.93
N VAL A 109 4.79 -13.33 -1.71
CA VAL A 109 6.18 -12.87 -1.70
C VAL A 109 6.97 -13.41 -0.50
N ARG A 110 6.30 -13.88 0.57
CA ARG A 110 6.93 -14.40 1.80
C ARG A 110 7.80 -13.37 2.53
N LEU A 111 7.33 -12.13 2.58
CA LEU A 111 7.86 -11.05 3.43
C LEU A 111 6.86 -10.71 4.53
N PRO A 112 7.29 -10.09 5.64
CA PRO A 112 6.41 -9.58 6.69
C PRO A 112 5.60 -8.38 6.19
N ILE A 113 4.53 -8.65 5.44
CA ILE A 113 3.70 -7.62 4.83
C ILE A 113 2.25 -7.87 5.22
N ILE A 114 1.62 -6.84 5.76
CA ILE A 114 0.16 -6.84 5.95
C ILE A 114 -0.49 -6.43 4.64
N GLN A 115 -1.47 -7.22 4.22
CA GLN A 115 -2.35 -6.92 3.10
C GLN A 115 -3.63 -6.30 3.62
N GLY A 116 -4.13 -5.24 2.99
CA GLY A 116 -5.41 -4.63 3.32
C GLY A 116 -6.10 -4.07 2.08
N GLY A 117 -7.19 -3.32 2.27
CA GLY A 117 -7.94 -2.79 1.14
C GLY A 117 -7.21 -1.68 0.38
N SER A 118 -7.26 -1.71 -0.95
CA SER A 118 -6.58 -0.75 -1.83
C SER A 118 -7.42 0.50 -2.15
N HIS A 119 -6.90 1.69 -1.84
CA HIS A 119 -7.52 2.98 -2.20
C HIS A 119 -7.51 3.27 -3.69
N SER A 120 -6.67 2.58 -4.48
CA SER A 120 -6.62 2.71 -5.94
C SER A 120 -7.99 2.46 -6.59
N PHE A 121 -8.86 1.67 -5.95
CA PHE A 121 -10.16 1.27 -6.47
C PHE A 121 -11.29 2.28 -6.18
N VAL A 122 -11.07 3.27 -5.31
CA VAL A 122 -12.12 4.25 -4.96
C VAL A 122 -12.44 5.15 -6.15
N ALA A 123 -11.43 5.69 -6.83
CA ALA A 123 -11.62 6.57 -7.98
C ALA A 123 -12.43 5.93 -9.13
N PRO A 124 -12.13 4.70 -9.61
CA PRO A 124 -12.94 4.07 -10.64
C PRO A 124 -14.35 3.69 -10.13
N ILE A 125 -14.51 3.36 -8.84
CA ILE A 125 -15.85 3.15 -8.27
C ILE A 125 -16.66 4.44 -8.36
N VAL A 126 -16.10 5.58 -7.93
CA VAL A 126 -16.77 6.89 -8.04
C VAL A 126 -17.11 7.20 -9.49
N ALA A 127 -16.17 7.03 -10.41
CA ALA A 127 -16.39 7.27 -11.84
C ALA A 127 -17.44 6.31 -12.46
N MET A 128 -17.57 5.09 -11.94
CA MET A 128 -18.61 4.15 -12.38
C MET A 128 -19.99 4.53 -11.83
N LEU A 129 -20.05 5.05 -10.60
CA LEU A 129 -21.30 5.48 -9.97
C LEU A 129 -21.84 6.81 -10.53
N THR A 130 -21.07 7.56 -11.33
CA THR A 130 -21.61 8.72 -12.06
C THR A 130 -22.38 8.35 -13.32
N LEU A 131 -22.27 7.10 -13.80
CA LEU A 131 -23.06 6.61 -14.91
C LEU A 131 -24.55 6.57 -14.53
N GLU A 132 -25.44 6.98 -15.45
CA GLU A 132 -26.88 7.12 -15.19
C GLU A 132 -27.52 5.86 -14.59
N GLN A 133 -27.05 4.68 -15.01
CA GLN A 133 -27.55 3.38 -14.55
C GLN A 133 -27.15 3.01 -13.11
N PHE A 134 -26.13 3.67 -12.54
CA PHE A 134 -25.58 3.37 -11.20
C PHE A 134 -25.57 4.56 -10.25
N ARG A 135 -26.08 5.72 -10.67
CA ARG A 135 -26.18 6.90 -9.81
C ARG A 135 -27.11 6.67 -8.62
N CYS A 136 -26.83 7.34 -7.50
CA CYS A 136 -27.73 7.31 -6.36
C CYS A 136 -29.07 8.01 -6.68
N PRO A 137 -30.20 7.47 -6.21
CA PRO A 137 -31.51 8.04 -6.47
C PRO A 137 -31.65 9.41 -5.79
N THR A 138 -32.08 10.42 -6.53
CA THR A 138 -32.35 11.76 -6.01
C THR A 138 -33.72 11.83 -5.34
N GLN A 139 -33.98 12.89 -4.56
CA GLN A 139 -35.29 13.11 -3.94
C GLN A 139 -36.42 13.21 -4.99
N MET A 140 -36.14 13.76 -6.17
CA MET A 140 -37.09 13.83 -7.29
C MET A 140 -37.38 12.45 -7.89
N ASP A 141 -36.38 11.57 -8.00
CA ASP A 141 -36.58 10.21 -8.50
C ASP A 141 -37.52 9.40 -7.58
N ARG A 142 -37.41 9.62 -6.25
CA ARG A 142 -38.29 9.00 -5.26
C ARG A 142 -39.73 9.52 -5.33
N LEU A 143 -39.91 10.81 -5.62
CA LEU A 143 -41.22 11.44 -5.76
C LEU A 143 -41.93 11.01 -7.05
N ASN A 144 -41.17 10.81 -8.13
CA ASN A 144 -41.72 10.43 -9.44
C ASN A 144 -42.05 8.93 -9.54
N GLY A 145 -41.67 8.11 -8.56
CA GLY A 145 -41.99 6.67 -8.56
C GLY A 145 -41.40 5.91 -9.75
N ASN A 146 -40.31 6.41 -10.35
CA ASN A 146 -39.66 5.73 -11.46
C ASN A 146 -38.93 4.48 -10.94
N ASP A 147 -39.57 3.31 -11.04
CA ASP A 147 -39.03 2.00 -10.66
C ASP A 147 -37.66 1.69 -11.31
N SER A 148 -37.36 2.32 -12.45
CA SER A 148 -36.07 2.20 -13.15
C SER A 148 -34.90 2.87 -12.43
N VAL A 149 -35.16 3.86 -11.56
CA VAL A 149 -34.13 4.63 -10.83
C VAL A 149 -34.04 4.24 -9.35
N LEU A 150 -35.11 3.64 -8.79
CA LEU A 150 -35.17 3.04 -7.44
C LEU A 150 -34.47 1.68 -7.37
N ILE A 151 -33.32 1.54 -8.04
CA ILE A 151 -32.53 0.32 -8.03
C ILE A 151 -31.96 0.07 -6.63
N PRO A 152 -32.14 -1.15 -6.06
CA PRO A 152 -31.52 -1.54 -4.80
C PRO A 152 -30.00 -1.34 -4.82
N TRP A 153 -29.45 -0.78 -3.74
CA TRP A 153 -28.02 -0.44 -3.65
C TRP A 153 -27.11 -1.66 -3.86
N GLU A 154 -27.62 -2.87 -3.59
CA GLU A 154 -26.96 -4.15 -3.83
C GLU A 154 -26.56 -4.31 -5.30
N ARG A 155 -27.33 -3.78 -6.26
CA ARG A 155 -26.95 -3.85 -7.70
C ARG A 155 -25.66 -3.09 -7.99
N ARG A 156 -25.46 -1.93 -7.36
CA ARG A 156 -24.22 -1.13 -7.49
C ARG A 156 -23.04 -1.89 -6.90
N MET A 157 -23.26 -2.54 -5.76
CA MET A 157 -22.24 -3.38 -5.12
C MET A 157 -21.91 -4.61 -5.97
N ARG A 158 -22.89 -5.31 -6.52
CA ARG A 158 -22.70 -6.48 -7.42
C ARG A 158 -21.91 -6.14 -8.68
N GLU A 159 -22.10 -4.93 -9.21
CA GLU A 159 -21.34 -4.42 -10.35
C GLU A 159 -19.88 -4.14 -9.98
N VAL A 160 -19.64 -3.48 -8.83
CA VAL A 160 -18.28 -3.28 -8.33
C VAL A 160 -17.59 -4.63 -8.10
N GLN A 161 -18.28 -5.58 -7.45
CA GLN A 161 -17.75 -6.92 -7.17
C GLN A 161 -17.36 -7.66 -8.46
N GLY A 162 -18.24 -7.71 -9.46
CA GLY A 162 -17.97 -8.48 -10.68
C GLY A 162 -16.81 -7.91 -11.48
N ASN A 163 -16.78 -6.60 -11.68
CA ASN A 163 -15.69 -5.95 -12.40
C ASN A 163 -14.35 -6.05 -11.65
N LEU A 164 -14.38 -5.99 -10.32
CA LEU A 164 -13.20 -6.20 -9.48
C LEU A 164 -12.68 -7.63 -9.57
N ILE A 165 -13.56 -8.63 -9.53
CA ILE A 165 -13.19 -10.04 -9.71
C ILE A 165 -12.51 -10.22 -11.07
N LEU A 166 -13.10 -9.67 -12.14
CA LEU A 166 -12.55 -9.79 -13.49
C LEU A 166 -11.18 -9.11 -13.64
N ALA A 167 -11.02 -7.90 -13.09
CA ALA A 167 -9.72 -7.22 -13.06
C ALA A 167 -8.66 -7.98 -12.24
N SER A 168 -9.07 -8.60 -11.14
CA SER A 168 -8.20 -9.41 -10.29
C SER A 168 -7.78 -10.72 -10.97
N VAL A 169 -8.64 -11.33 -11.79
CA VAL A 169 -8.24 -12.45 -12.66
C VAL A 169 -7.11 -12.02 -13.59
N THR A 170 -7.20 -10.83 -14.19
CA THR A 170 -6.11 -10.27 -14.99
C THR A 170 -4.84 -10.07 -14.16
N GLN A 171 -4.94 -9.63 -12.90
CA GLN A 171 -3.78 -9.55 -11.98
C GLN A 171 -3.11 -10.91 -11.77
N VAL A 172 -3.90 -11.97 -11.55
CA VAL A 172 -3.40 -13.34 -11.40
C VAL A 172 -2.68 -13.80 -12.66
N VAL A 173 -3.22 -13.50 -13.85
CA VAL A 173 -2.58 -13.82 -15.13
C VAL A 173 -1.27 -13.05 -15.30
N VAL A 174 -1.24 -11.75 -14.99
CA VAL A 174 -0.05 -10.90 -15.08
C VAL A 174 1.06 -11.40 -14.16
N GLY A 175 0.74 -11.73 -12.90
CA GLY A 175 1.70 -12.31 -11.96
C GLY A 175 2.12 -13.73 -12.38
N GLY A 176 1.16 -14.57 -12.76
CA GLY A 176 1.36 -15.97 -13.14
C GLY A 176 2.25 -16.16 -14.37
N LEU A 177 2.07 -15.31 -15.39
CA LEU A 177 2.86 -15.29 -16.62
C LEU A 177 4.15 -14.47 -16.49
N GLY A 178 4.41 -13.86 -15.33
CA GLY A 178 5.60 -13.06 -15.08
C GLY A 178 5.71 -11.78 -15.90
N LEU A 179 4.57 -11.24 -16.34
CA LEU A 179 4.49 -10.03 -17.15
C LEU A 179 4.85 -8.77 -16.35
N VAL A 180 4.89 -8.84 -15.01
CA VAL A 180 5.28 -7.73 -14.13
C VAL A 180 6.64 -7.15 -14.53
N GLY A 181 7.63 -8.02 -14.79
CA GLY A 181 8.96 -7.57 -15.22
C GLY A 181 8.98 -6.91 -16.59
N LEU A 182 8.09 -7.32 -17.51
CA LEU A 182 7.92 -6.66 -18.80
C LEU A 182 7.30 -5.27 -18.64
N ILE A 183 6.25 -5.15 -17.81
CA ILE A 183 5.56 -3.87 -17.55
C ILE A 183 6.53 -2.88 -16.90
N LEU A 184 7.28 -3.30 -15.88
CA LEU A 184 8.26 -2.45 -15.18
C LEU A 184 9.42 -1.97 -16.07
N ARG A 185 9.64 -2.58 -17.24
CA ARG A 185 10.65 -2.11 -18.20
C ARG A 185 10.19 -0.86 -18.96
N PHE A 186 8.89 -0.72 -19.19
CA PHE A 186 8.32 0.40 -19.94
C PHE A 186 7.78 1.51 -19.03
N VAL A 187 7.52 1.19 -17.76
CA VAL A 187 6.94 2.11 -16.79
C VAL A 187 8.05 2.66 -15.89
N GLY A 188 8.47 3.89 -16.16
CA GLY A 188 9.49 4.60 -15.40
C GLY A 188 8.94 5.33 -14.17
N PRO A 189 9.83 5.86 -13.30
CA PRO A 189 9.42 6.59 -12.10
C PRO A 189 8.57 7.85 -12.41
N LEU A 190 8.78 8.47 -13.58
CA LEU A 190 7.98 9.61 -14.09
C LEU A 190 6.51 9.26 -14.36
N THR A 191 6.21 7.98 -14.62
CA THR A 191 4.84 7.48 -14.77
C THR A 191 4.26 7.05 -13.43
N ILE A 192 5.06 6.35 -12.61
CA ILE A 192 4.62 5.79 -11.32
C ILE A 192 4.26 6.90 -10.34
N ALA A 193 5.07 7.96 -10.29
CA ALA A 193 4.87 9.06 -9.36
C ALA A 193 3.49 9.75 -9.48
N PRO A 194 3.06 10.26 -10.65
CA PRO A 194 1.72 10.82 -10.78
C PRO A 194 0.63 9.77 -10.57
N THR A 195 0.83 8.54 -11.04
CA THR A 195 -0.16 7.44 -10.85
C THR A 195 -0.48 7.23 -9.37
N ILE A 196 0.54 7.02 -8.53
CA ILE A 196 0.36 6.79 -7.08
C ILE A 196 -0.11 8.05 -6.38
N SER A 197 0.50 9.20 -6.70
CA SER A 197 0.22 10.44 -5.98
C SER A 197 -1.23 10.90 -6.16
N LEU A 198 -1.77 10.72 -7.37
CA LEU A 198 -3.14 11.09 -7.70
C LEU A 198 -4.20 10.20 -7.05
N ILE A 199 -3.85 8.99 -6.58
CA ILE A 199 -4.76 8.19 -5.74
C ILE A 199 -5.12 8.99 -4.48
N GLY A 200 -4.10 9.55 -3.80
CA GLY A 200 -4.29 10.35 -2.60
C GLY A 200 -4.97 11.69 -2.89
N LEU A 201 -4.48 12.42 -3.90
CA LEU A 201 -4.94 13.78 -4.19
C LEU A 201 -6.37 13.84 -4.76
N SER A 202 -6.79 12.84 -5.56
CA SER A 202 -8.12 12.85 -6.19
C SER A 202 -9.27 12.61 -5.23
N LEU A 203 -9.00 12.07 -4.03
CA LEU A 203 -10.01 11.78 -3.02
C LEU A 203 -10.27 12.95 -2.06
N THR A 204 -9.75 14.14 -2.37
CA THR A 204 -9.93 15.34 -1.53
C THR A 204 -11.40 15.65 -1.24
N GLN A 205 -12.30 15.51 -2.21
CA GLN A 205 -13.74 15.74 -2.00
C GLN A 205 -14.34 14.74 -1.02
N VAL A 206 -13.91 13.47 -1.08
CA VAL A 206 -14.38 12.43 -0.15
C VAL A 206 -13.94 12.77 1.26
N VAL A 207 -12.67 13.18 1.45
CA VAL A 207 -12.15 13.60 2.76
C VAL A 207 -12.91 14.82 3.28
N SER A 208 -13.16 15.82 2.43
CA SER A 208 -13.94 17.01 2.79
C SER A 208 -15.31 16.61 3.33
N ASN A 209 -16.02 15.71 2.65
CA ASN A 209 -17.37 15.28 3.07
C ASN A 209 -17.41 14.69 4.51
N PHE A 210 -16.34 14.04 4.96
CA PHE A 210 -16.20 13.56 6.34
C PHE A 210 -15.80 14.67 7.31
N CYS A 211 -14.88 15.54 6.90
CA CYS A 211 -14.44 16.69 7.70
C CYS A 211 -15.56 17.72 7.91
N ASP A 212 -16.39 17.95 6.90
CA ASP A 212 -17.50 18.90 6.87
C ASP A 212 -18.60 18.57 7.89
N LYS A 213 -18.59 17.37 8.49
CA LYS A 213 -19.46 17.04 9.64
C LYS A 213 -19.07 17.87 10.86
N GLN A 214 -17.77 17.96 11.15
CA GLN A 214 -17.24 18.84 12.19
C GLN A 214 -15.72 19.01 12.02
N TRP A 215 -15.30 20.16 11.50
CA TRP A 215 -13.89 20.44 11.22
C TRP A 215 -13.02 20.44 12.48
N GLY A 216 -13.54 20.93 13.61
CA GLY A 216 -12.77 20.99 14.87
C GLY A 216 -12.31 19.62 15.35
N ILE A 217 -13.18 18.60 15.28
CA ILE A 217 -12.85 17.22 15.67
C ILE A 217 -11.90 16.57 14.67
N SER A 218 -12.08 16.84 13.38
CA SER A 218 -11.22 16.33 12.31
C SER A 218 -9.79 16.87 12.43
N LEU A 219 -9.64 18.17 12.65
CA LEU A 219 -8.34 18.82 12.86
C LEU A 219 -7.69 18.40 14.17
N LEU A 220 -8.45 18.21 15.25
CA LEU A 220 -7.93 17.67 16.50
C LEU A 220 -7.38 16.25 16.29
N THR A 221 -8.08 15.42 15.53
CA THR A 221 -7.63 14.06 15.19
C THR A 221 -6.32 14.12 14.40
N LEU A 222 -6.24 14.94 13.37
CA LEU A 222 -5.01 15.16 12.61
C LEU A 222 -3.86 15.65 13.50
N ALA A 223 -4.12 16.64 14.36
CA ALA A 223 -3.12 17.20 15.26
C ALA A 223 -2.56 16.15 16.22
N LEU A 224 -3.41 15.32 16.82
CA LEU A 224 -2.96 14.23 17.70
C LEU A 224 -2.22 13.13 16.95
N LEU A 225 -2.64 12.78 15.73
CA LEU A 225 -1.91 11.83 14.89
C LEU A 225 -0.50 12.34 14.58
N LEU A 226 -0.35 13.61 14.18
CA LEU A 226 0.95 14.22 13.91
C LEU A 226 1.80 14.33 15.18
N LEU A 227 1.19 14.72 16.30
CA LEU A 227 1.86 14.79 17.60
C LEU A 227 2.43 13.42 17.97
N PHE A 228 1.60 12.38 18.00
CA PHE A 228 1.98 11.03 18.42
C PHE A 228 2.96 10.37 17.46
N SER A 229 2.75 10.52 16.14
CA SER A 229 3.56 9.85 15.13
C SER A 229 4.90 10.55 14.84
N ASN A 230 5.00 11.88 14.94
CA ASN A 230 6.17 12.63 14.49
C ASN A 230 6.90 13.39 15.61
N ILE A 231 6.16 13.95 16.58
CA ILE A 231 6.76 14.84 17.58
C ILE A 231 7.19 14.07 18.83
N ILE A 232 6.29 13.28 19.42
CA ILE A 232 6.54 12.55 20.66
C ILE A 232 6.77 11.05 20.44
N ASN A 233 7.04 10.63 19.20
CA ASN A 233 7.23 9.22 18.85
C ASN A 233 8.42 8.56 19.58
N LYS A 234 9.44 9.33 19.99
CA LYS A 234 10.59 8.83 20.77
C LYS A 234 10.36 8.84 22.28
N VAL A 235 9.26 9.42 22.77
CA VAL A 235 8.96 9.48 24.20
C VAL A 235 8.53 8.10 24.68
N GLN A 236 9.28 7.56 25.65
CA GLN A 236 8.98 6.29 26.28
C GLN A 236 8.29 6.55 27.61
N LEU A 237 7.05 6.06 27.76
CA LEU A 237 6.32 6.21 29.01
C LEU A 237 6.68 5.08 29.98
N PRO A 238 6.83 5.37 31.28
CA PRO A 238 6.93 4.33 32.30
C PRO A 238 5.56 3.66 32.46
N VAL A 239 5.44 2.40 32.05
CA VAL A 239 4.23 1.59 32.25
C VAL A 239 4.48 0.51 33.31
N PRO A 240 3.52 0.26 34.22
CA PRO A 240 3.58 -0.85 35.16
C PRO A 240 3.50 -2.17 34.38
N THR A 241 4.61 -2.90 34.32
CA THR A 241 4.65 -4.23 33.71
C THR A 241 4.71 -5.28 34.80
N PHE A 242 3.82 -6.26 34.70
CA PHE A 242 3.78 -7.40 35.61
C PHE A 242 4.58 -8.56 35.01
N SER A 243 5.67 -8.97 35.67
CA SER A 243 6.42 -10.18 35.31
C SER A 243 6.27 -11.23 36.41
N MET A 244 6.08 -12.49 36.02
CA MET A 244 5.98 -13.62 36.95
C MET A 244 7.24 -13.80 37.82
N GLN A 245 8.40 -13.32 37.36
CA GLN A 245 9.67 -13.43 38.09
C GLN A 245 10.02 -12.18 38.90
N ARG A 246 9.59 -11.01 38.43
CA ARG A 246 9.77 -9.72 39.10
C ARG A 246 8.39 -9.09 39.17
N LYS A 247 7.77 -9.09 40.37
CA LYS A 247 6.50 -8.39 40.68
C LYS A 247 6.45 -6.99 40.01
N CYS A 248 5.27 -6.36 39.96
CA CYS A 248 5.04 -5.06 39.31
C CYS A 248 6.27 -4.13 39.30
N HIS A 249 6.84 -3.91 38.11
CA HIS A 249 8.00 -3.03 37.91
C HIS A 249 7.74 -2.07 36.75
N MET A 250 8.31 -0.87 36.83
CA MET A 250 8.16 0.16 35.81
C MET A 250 9.12 -0.11 34.64
N THR A 251 8.56 -0.32 33.46
CA THR A 251 9.35 -0.46 32.21
C THR A 251 9.05 0.70 31.28
N LYS A 252 10.07 1.20 30.59
CA LYS A 252 9.92 2.24 29.56
C LYS A 252 9.34 1.62 28.28
N PHE A 253 8.17 2.09 27.83
CA PHE A 253 7.48 1.55 26.65
C PHE A 253 7.14 2.67 25.65
N PRO A 254 7.51 2.54 24.36
CA PRO A 254 7.30 3.57 23.33
C PRO A 254 5.88 3.54 22.77
N ILE A 255 4.86 3.83 23.59
CA ILE A 255 3.45 3.68 23.19
C ILE A 255 3.05 4.52 21.96
N PHE A 256 3.54 5.76 21.86
CA PHE A 256 3.20 6.67 20.77
C PHE A 256 3.77 6.24 19.44
N GLN A 257 4.92 5.55 19.46
CA GLN A 257 5.53 4.99 18.27
C GLN A 257 4.77 3.78 17.74
N LEU A 258 4.25 2.95 18.67
CA LEU A 258 3.62 1.67 18.35
C LEU A 258 2.10 1.83 18.09
N PHE A 259 1.43 2.78 18.72
CA PHE A 259 -0.02 2.91 18.61
C PHE A 259 -0.50 4.34 18.31
N PRO A 260 0.18 5.12 17.43
CA PRO A 260 -0.18 6.52 17.24
C PRO A 260 -1.62 6.70 16.75
N VAL A 261 -2.05 5.87 15.79
CA VAL A 261 -3.38 5.98 15.17
C VAL A 261 -4.49 5.59 16.15
N VAL A 262 -4.37 4.41 16.77
CA VAL A 262 -5.38 3.92 17.72
C VAL A 262 -5.49 4.84 18.93
N LEU A 263 -4.37 5.35 19.44
CA LEU A 263 -4.37 6.27 20.57
C LEU A 263 -5.01 7.61 20.21
N ALA A 264 -4.72 8.17 19.03
CA ALA A 264 -5.37 9.39 18.57
C ALA A 264 -6.88 9.21 18.42
N ILE A 265 -7.33 8.13 17.77
CA ILE A 265 -8.76 7.81 17.65
C ILE A 265 -9.39 7.68 19.04
N ALA A 266 -8.78 6.93 19.97
CA ALA A 266 -9.33 6.73 21.32
C ALA A 266 -9.47 8.04 22.11
N VAL A 267 -8.44 8.90 22.08
CA VAL A 267 -8.46 10.19 22.78
C VAL A 267 -9.51 11.13 22.19
N VAL A 268 -9.58 11.26 20.86
CA VAL A 268 -10.60 12.12 20.24
C VAL A 268 -12.00 11.54 20.41
N TRP A 269 -12.14 10.22 20.36
CA TRP A 269 -13.44 9.58 20.57
C TRP A 269 -13.96 9.80 22.00
N LEU A 270 -13.08 9.71 23.00
CA LEU A 270 -13.41 10.08 24.37
C LEU A 270 -13.78 11.56 24.49
N PHE A 271 -13.07 12.44 23.80
CA PHE A 271 -13.40 13.87 23.76
C PHE A 271 -14.76 14.14 23.11
N SER A 272 -15.07 13.48 21.99
CA SER A 272 -16.38 13.51 21.34
C SER A 272 -17.48 12.97 22.25
N PHE A 273 -17.21 11.94 23.06
CA PHE A 273 -18.16 11.44 24.06
C PHE A 273 -18.48 12.50 25.11
N ILE A 274 -17.46 13.17 25.68
CA ILE A 274 -17.65 14.26 26.65
C ILE A 274 -18.50 15.40 26.05
N LEU A 275 -18.25 15.77 24.79
CA LEU A 275 -19.04 16.79 24.09
C LEU A 275 -20.47 16.35 23.74
N THR A 276 -20.69 15.05 23.57
CA THR A 276 -22.02 14.47 23.36
C THR A 276 -22.86 14.61 24.64
N GLU A 277 -22.28 14.23 25.78
CA GLU A 277 -22.92 14.30 27.11
C GLU A 277 -23.13 15.74 27.60
N SER A 278 -22.21 16.66 27.28
CA SER A 278 -22.36 18.07 27.65
C SER A 278 -23.42 18.83 26.83
N GLY A 279 -24.02 18.18 25.83
CA GLY A 279 -25.00 18.80 24.93
C GLY A 279 -24.39 19.78 23.92
N ALA A 280 -23.07 19.75 23.73
CA ALA A 280 -22.39 20.67 22.81
C ALA A 280 -22.67 20.37 21.33
N PHE A 281 -23.06 19.14 20.99
CA PHE A 281 -23.44 18.75 19.63
C PHE A 281 -24.96 18.81 19.41
N PRO A 282 -25.42 19.22 18.20
CA PRO A 282 -26.84 19.30 17.88
C PRO A 282 -27.55 17.95 18.07
N THR A 283 -28.79 17.99 18.55
CA THR A 283 -29.64 16.80 18.70
C THR A 283 -30.47 16.48 17.45
N ASN A 284 -30.62 17.45 16.55
CA ASN A 284 -31.37 17.29 15.32
C ASN A 284 -30.56 16.48 14.28
N SER A 285 -31.11 15.36 13.82
CA SER A 285 -30.47 14.47 12.85
C SER A 285 -30.25 15.09 11.47
N THR A 286 -30.90 16.23 11.16
CA THR A 286 -30.69 16.93 9.89
C THR A 286 -29.42 17.77 9.86
N ASP A 287 -28.86 18.11 11.03
CA ASP A 287 -27.62 18.88 11.11
C ASP A 287 -26.40 17.97 10.80
N PRO A 288 -25.49 18.33 9.88
CA PRO A 288 -24.27 17.56 9.62
C PRO A 288 -23.44 17.26 10.87
N ALA A 289 -23.42 18.16 11.86
CA ALA A 289 -22.69 18.00 13.11
C ALA A 289 -23.28 16.94 14.05
N TYR A 290 -24.53 16.50 13.81
CA TYR A 290 -25.10 15.34 14.51
C TYR A 290 -24.24 14.08 14.31
N LYS A 291 -23.61 13.92 13.14
CA LYS A 291 -22.72 12.76 12.84
C LYS A 291 -21.39 12.79 13.61
N ALA A 292 -21.09 13.86 14.35
CA ALA A 292 -19.97 13.93 15.28
C ALA A 292 -20.27 13.29 16.65
N ARG A 293 -21.55 13.04 16.96
CA ARG A 293 -21.98 12.44 18.22
C ARG A 293 -21.66 10.95 18.28
N THR A 294 -21.32 10.50 19.48
CA THR A 294 -20.98 9.09 19.76
C THR A 294 -22.20 8.18 19.93
N ASP A 295 -23.35 8.74 20.27
CA ASP A 295 -24.63 8.04 20.46
C ASP A 295 -25.47 7.93 19.17
N SER A 296 -25.09 8.66 18.10
CA SER A 296 -25.83 8.76 16.84
C SER A 296 -26.19 7.42 16.17
N ARG A 297 -25.43 6.37 16.48
CA ARG A 297 -25.46 5.07 15.81
C ARG A 297 -25.43 3.89 16.78
N ILE A 298 -25.72 4.14 18.07
CA ILE A 298 -25.54 3.13 19.13
C ILE A 298 -26.41 1.87 18.95
N ASN A 299 -27.54 1.98 18.23
CA ASN A 299 -28.45 0.86 17.95
C ASN A 299 -27.75 -0.33 17.26
N ILE A 300 -26.74 -0.07 16.43
CA ILE A 300 -25.97 -1.11 15.73
C ILE A 300 -25.27 -2.03 16.74
N LEU A 301 -24.85 -1.50 17.89
CA LEU A 301 -24.21 -2.30 18.92
C LEU A 301 -25.21 -3.28 19.56
N TYR A 302 -26.49 -2.95 19.63
CA TYR A 302 -27.52 -3.83 20.16
C TYR A 302 -28.01 -4.84 19.10
N GLU A 303 -28.17 -4.41 17.86
CA GLU A 303 -28.69 -5.22 16.75
C GLU A 303 -27.67 -6.20 16.16
N SER A 304 -26.38 -5.88 16.22
CA SER A 304 -25.32 -6.72 15.66
C SER A 304 -25.23 -8.08 16.39
N SER A 305 -25.01 -9.16 15.64
CA SER A 305 -24.71 -10.45 16.23
C SER A 305 -23.30 -10.48 16.81
N TRP A 306 -23.06 -11.36 17.79
CA TRP A 306 -21.71 -11.57 18.34
C TRP A 306 -20.75 -12.16 17.33
N PHE A 307 -21.23 -13.13 16.56
CA PHE A 307 -20.49 -13.77 15.49
C PHE A 307 -21.19 -13.49 14.16
N GLN A 308 -20.45 -12.99 13.20
CA GLN A 308 -20.90 -12.75 11.84
C GLN A 308 -19.81 -13.26 10.90
N PHE A 309 -20.04 -14.42 10.29
CA PHE A 309 -19.13 -14.95 9.30
C PHE A 309 -19.37 -14.22 7.97
N PRO A 310 -18.34 -13.61 7.36
CA PRO A 310 -18.42 -13.19 5.97
C PRO A 310 -18.82 -14.39 5.12
N LEU A 311 -19.96 -14.31 4.43
CA LEU A 311 -20.41 -15.33 3.50
C LEU A 311 -20.09 -14.89 2.07
N PRO A 312 -19.81 -15.82 1.15
CA PRO A 312 -19.60 -15.49 -0.25
C PRO A 312 -20.90 -14.96 -0.87
N LEU A 313 -20.75 -13.97 -1.74
CA LEU A 313 -21.82 -13.31 -2.51
C LEU A 313 -22.98 -12.78 -1.64
N PRO A 314 -22.70 -12.02 -0.57
CA PRO A 314 -23.73 -11.59 0.39
C PRO A 314 -24.74 -10.61 -0.23
N PHE A 315 -24.37 -9.97 -1.34
CA PHE A 315 -25.21 -9.00 -2.07
C PHE A 315 -25.78 -9.59 -3.37
N GLY A 316 -25.56 -10.88 -3.65
CA GLY A 316 -26.04 -11.56 -4.87
C GLY A 316 -24.95 -11.81 -5.92
N MET A 317 -25.36 -12.37 -7.08
CA MET A 317 -24.43 -12.78 -8.14
C MET A 317 -23.76 -11.56 -8.81
N PRO A 318 -22.44 -11.60 -9.09
CA PRO A 318 -21.74 -10.45 -9.66
C PRO A 318 -22.26 -10.09 -11.06
N THR A 319 -22.21 -8.81 -11.39
CA THR A 319 -22.52 -8.28 -12.73
C THR A 319 -21.30 -7.59 -13.31
N PHE A 320 -21.25 -7.47 -14.63
CA PHE A 320 -20.06 -7.03 -15.36
C PHE A 320 -20.43 -5.98 -16.40
N SER A 321 -19.53 -5.01 -16.58
CA SER A 321 -19.60 -4.03 -17.67
C SER A 321 -18.20 -3.76 -18.19
N ALA A 322 -18.08 -3.46 -19.49
CA ALA A 322 -16.80 -3.14 -20.09
C ALA A 322 -16.14 -1.92 -19.42
N ALA A 323 -16.93 -0.89 -19.11
CA ALA A 323 -16.46 0.31 -18.45
C ALA A 323 -15.96 0.05 -17.03
N GLY A 324 -16.74 -0.68 -16.22
CA GLY A 324 -16.34 -1.08 -14.88
C GLY A 324 -15.06 -1.92 -14.90
N TYR A 325 -14.98 -2.93 -15.77
CA TYR A 325 -13.78 -3.76 -15.91
C TYR A 325 -12.54 -2.92 -16.24
N MET A 326 -12.62 -2.02 -17.21
CA MET A 326 -11.48 -1.19 -17.60
C MET A 326 -11.03 -0.25 -16.48
N GLY A 327 -11.97 0.35 -15.73
CA GLY A 327 -11.64 1.15 -14.55
C GLY A 327 -10.96 0.35 -13.45
N MET A 328 -11.50 -0.83 -13.12
CA MET A 328 -10.91 -1.72 -12.11
C MET A 328 -9.56 -2.28 -12.54
N LEU A 329 -9.36 -2.54 -13.84
CA LEU A 329 -8.08 -2.95 -14.41
C LEU A 329 -7.02 -1.85 -14.26
N ALA A 330 -7.38 -0.59 -14.52
CA ALA A 330 -6.48 0.53 -14.29
C ALA A 330 -6.04 0.66 -12.82
N ALA A 331 -7.00 0.54 -11.88
CA ALA A 331 -6.68 0.50 -10.45
C ALA A 331 -5.81 -0.70 -10.06
N THR A 332 -6.04 -1.86 -10.67
CA THR A 332 -5.23 -3.06 -10.45
C THR A 332 -3.78 -2.86 -10.91
N LEU A 333 -3.56 -2.22 -12.07
CA LEU A 333 -2.21 -1.87 -12.54
C LEU A 333 -1.50 -0.91 -11.59
N SER A 334 -2.22 0.11 -11.11
CA SER A 334 -1.71 1.04 -10.09
C SER A 334 -1.30 0.31 -8.81
N SER A 335 -2.16 -0.59 -8.33
CA SER A 335 -1.89 -1.42 -7.14
C SER A 335 -0.67 -2.33 -7.31
N ILE A 336 -0.43 -2.87 -8.52
CA ILE A 336 0.78 -3.64 -8.80
C ILE A 336 2.04 -2.79 -8.60
N PHE A 337 2.06 -1.54 -9.08
CA PHE A 337 3.23 -0.65 -8.93
C PHE A 337 3.49 -0.30 -7.48
N GLU A 338 2.44 -0.02 -6.71
CA GLU A 338 2.51 0.21 -5.27
C GLU A 338 3.07 -1.02 -4.54
N SER A 339 2.49 -2.20 -4.77
CA SER A 339 2.91 -3.46 -4.13
C SER A 339 4.37 -3.84 -4.45
N VAL A 340 4.84 -3.61 -5.67
CA VAL A 340 6.25 -3.87 -6.01
C VAL A 340 7.18 -2.99 -5.17
N GLY A 341 6.87 -1.70 -5.03
CA GLY A 341 7.63 -0.78 -4.17
C GLY A 341 7.65 -1.24 -2.71
N ASP A 342 6.49 -1.68 -2.21
CA ASP A 342 6.33 -2.22 -0.87
C ASP A 342 7.14 -3.50 -0.63
N TYR A 343 7.25 -4.39 -1.62
CA TYR A 343 8.06 -5.62 -1.50
C TYR A 343 9.54 -5.29 -1.30
N PHE A 344 10.07 -4.31 -2.02
CA PHE A 344 11.45 -3.83 -1.83
C PHE A 344 11.64 -3.12 -0.49
N ALA A 345 10.69 -2.26 -0.10
CA ALA A 345 10.74 -1.59 1.20
C ALA A 345 10.70 -2.58 2.37
N ALA A 346 9.83 -3.58 2.31
CA ALA A 346 9.71 -4.63 3.33
C ALA A 346 10.97 -5.49 3.41
N ALA A 347 11.58 -5.84 2.28
CA ALA A 347 12.85 -6.55 2.27
C ALA A 347 13.96 -5.73 2.94
N ARG A 348 14.07 -4.44 2.59
CA ARG A 348 15.04 -3.51 3.19
C ARG A 348 14.87 -3.37 4.70
N PHE A 349 13.66 -3.09 5.18
CA PHE A 349 13.42 -2.90 6.63
C PHE A 349 13.54 -4.18 7.44
N SER A 350 13.34 -5.35 6.81
CA SER A 350 13.47 -6.65 7.47
C SER A 350 14.86 -7.26 7.33
N GLU A 351 15.82 -6.52 6.74
CA GLU A 351 17.18 -6.99 6.41
C GLU A 351 17.19 -8.29 5.58
N ALA A 352 16.16 -8.49 4.75
CA ALA A 352 16.09 -9.59 3.81
C ALA A 352 16.80 -9.22 2.50
N PRO A 353 17.33 -10.21 1.75
CA PRO A 353 17.83 -9.96 0.41
C PRO A 353 16.70 -9.42 -0.48
N ASN A 354 17.03 -8.66 -1.52
CA ASN A 354 16.01 -8.13 -2.43
C ASN A 354 15.18 -9.26 -3.07
N PRO A 355 13.86 -9.06 -3.24
CA PRO A 355 12.98 -10.08 -3.78
C PRO A 355 13.34 -10.38 -5.25
N PRO A 356 13.65 -11.64 -5.60
CA PRO A 356 13.87 -12.01 -6.98
C PRO A 356 12.57 -11.93 -7.79
N ALA A 357 12.68 -11.82 -9.12
CA ALA A 357 11.52 -11.70 -10.02
C ALA A 357 10.44 -12.77 -9.79
N HIS A 358 10.83 -14.02 -9.50
CA HIS A 358 9.87 -15.08 -9.24
C HIS A 358 9.06 -14.88 -7.95
N ALA A 359 9.66 -14.26 -6.92
CA ALA A 359 8.97 -13.94 -5.67
C ALA A 359 8.01 -12.76 -5.86
N ILE A 360 8.40 -11.77 -6.66
CA ILE A 360 7.55 -10.63 -7.03
C ILE A 360 6.32 -11.13 -7.81
N ASN A 361 6.54 -11.90 -8.87
CA ASN A 361 5.49 -12.50 -9.70
C ASN A 361 4.50 -13.34 -8.86
N ARG A 362 5.04 -14.15 -7.94
CA ARG A 362 4.23 -14.94 -7.00
C ARG A 362 3.45 -14.07 -6.03
N GLY A 363 4.07 -13.01 -5.50
CA GLY A 363 3.41 -12.03 -4.64
C GLY A 363 2.21 -11.40 -5.34
N ILE A 364 2.39 -10.88 -6.54
CA ILE A 364 1.33 -10.25 -7.33
C ILE A 364 0.23 -11.25 -7.71
N ALA A 365 0.59 -12.49 -8.04
CA ALA A 365 -0.40 -13.53 -8.35
C ALA A 365 -1.27 -13.88 -7.13
N ILE A 366 -0.66 -14.05 -5.94
CA ILE A 366 -1.40 -14.34 -4.71
C ILE A 366 -2.24 -13.13 -4.27
N GLU A 367 -1.73 -11.91 -4.42
CA GLU A 367 -2.48 -10.68 -4.21
C GLU A 367 -3.73 -10.61 -5.11
N GLY A 368 -3.60 -10.98 -6.39
CA GLY A 368 -4.75 -11.12 -7.30
C GLY A 368 -5.76 -12.19 -6.84
N VAL A 369 -5.29 -13.34 -6.36
CA VAL A 369 -6.18 -14.39 -5.80
C VAL A 369 -6.92 -13.87 -4.57
N CYS A 370 -6.23 -13.18 -3.66
CA CYS A 370 -6.85 -12.55 -2.50
C CYS A 370 -7.87 -11.49 -2.90
N SER A 371 -7.62 -10.70 -3.95
CA SER A 371 -8.55 -9.73 -4.51
C SER A 371 -9.79 -10.37 -5.12
N ILE A 372 -9.65 -11.51 -5.81
CA ILE A 372 -10.80 -12.32 -6.28
C ILE A 372 -11.67 -12.74 -5.08
N ILE A 373 -11.05 -13.31 -4.04
CA ILE A 373 -11.76 -13.72 -2.84
C ILE A 373 -12.44 -12.49 -2.20
N SER A 374 -11.75 -11.35 -2.13
CA SER A 374 -12.29 -10.10 -1.59
C SER A 374 -13.55 -9.62 -2.33
N GLY A 375 -13.54 -9.71 -3.66
CA GLY A 375 -14.70 -9.44 -4.51
C GLY A 375 -15.86 -10.41 -4.25
N VAL A 376 -15.56 -11.72 -4.13
CA VAL A 376 -16.56 -12.76 -3.84
C VAL A 376 -17.18 -12.56 -2.45
N MET A 377 -16.39 -12.24 -1.42
CA MET A 377 -16.86 -11.98 -0.06
C MET A 377 -17.59 -10.64 0.07
N GLY A 378 -17.46 -9.78 -0.95
CA GLY A 378 -18.12 -8.49 -1.01
C GLY A 378 -17.51 -7.42 -0.13
N ALA A 379 -16.17 -7.35 -0.06
CA ALA A 379 -15.48 -6.25 0.61
C ALA A 379 -15.61 -4.91 -0.15
N GLY A 380 -15.86 -4.97 -1.47
CA GLY A 380 -15.99 -3.79 -2.33
C GLY A 380 -14.64 -3.14 -2.69
N HIS A 381 -13.53 -3.76 -2.32
CA HIS A 381 -12.17 -3.33 -2.66
C HIS A 381 -11.26 -4.55 -2.86
N ALA A 382 -10.20 -4.36 -3.65
CA ALA A 382 -9.16 -5.35 -3.84
C ALA A 382 -8.17 -5.32 -2.66
N THR A 383 -7.25 -6.27 -2.61
CA THR A 383 -6.19 -6.32 -1.58
C THR A 383 -4.88 -5.77 -2.13
N THR A 384 -4.15 -5.02 -1.30
CA THR A 384 -2.82 -4.48 -1.59
C THR A 384 -1.95 -4.48 -0.33
N SER A 385 -0.66 -4.24 -0.49
CA SER A 385 0.30 -4.10 0.60
C SER A 385 0.12 -2.79 1.38
N TYR A 386 0.25 -2.82 2.70
CA TYR A 386 0.16 -1.61 3.54
C TYR A 386 1.54 -1.05 3.88
N SER A 387 1.96 -0.01 3.15
CA SER A 387 3.24 0.69 3.32
C SER A 387 3.45 1.25 4.74
N SER A 388 2.37 1.67 5.41
CA SER A 388 2.41 2.17 6.79
C SER A 388 2.87 1.09 7.79
N ASN A 389 2.41 -0.15 7.60
CA ASN A 389 2.82 -1.30 8.40
C ASN A 389 4.24 -1.78 8.05
N ILE A 390 4.71 -1.54 6.82
CA ILE A 390 6.10 -1.85 6.44
C ILE A 390 7.08 -0.90 7.14
N GLY A 391 6.76 0.40 7.20
CA GLY A 391 7.61 1.40 7.84
C GLY A 391 7.90 1.12 9.32
N ILE A 392 6.95 0.51 10.04
CA ILE A 392 7.12 0.20 11.46
C ILE A 392 8.12 -0.92 11.74
N ILE A 393 8.45 -1.75 10.74
CA ILE A 393 9.47 -2.79 10.87
C ILE A 393 10.84 -2.14 11.14
N GLY A 394 11.14 -1.02 10.47
CA GLY A 394 12.38 -0.26 10.69
C GLY A 394 12.54 0.25 12.13
N ILE A 395 11.42 0.43 12.84
CA ILE A 395 11.36 0.89 14.23
C ILE A 395 11.36 -0.29 15.21
N THR A 396 10.41 -1.21 15.03
CA THR A 396 10.20 -2.34 15.96
C THR A 396 11.33 -3.34 15.87
N LYS A 397 12.04 -3.37 14.74
CA LYS A 397 13.07 -4.35 14.42
C LYS A 397 12.52 -5.79 14.46
N ILE A 398 11.24 -5.96 14.14
CA ILE A 398 10.53 -7.24 14.10
C ILE A 398 10.10 -7.52 12.67
N GLY A 399 10.94 -8.26 11.95
CA GLY A 399 10.68 -8.72 10.58
C GLY A 399 10.14 -10.15 10.50
N SER A 400 9.93 -10.85 11.62
CA SER A 400 9.49 -12.26 11.62
C SER A 400 8.13 -12.46 10.96
N ARG A 401 8.05 -13.36 9.97
CA ARG A 401 6.78 -13.69 9.28
C ARG A 401 5.75 -14.30 10.21
N VAL A 402 6.17 -15.03 11.24
CA VAL A 402 5.25 -15.68 12.19
C VAL A 402 4.42 -14.63 12.92
N VAL A 403 5.02 -13.47 13.24
CA VAL A 403 4.32 -12.33 13.82
C VAL A 403 3.22 -11.82 12.90
N PHE A 404 3.50 -11.67 11.61
CA PHE A 404 2.55 -11.15 10.62
C PHE A 404 1.46 -12.17 10.27
N VAL A 405 1.78 -13.45 10.21
CA VAL A 405 0.78 -14.53 10.10
C VAL A 405 -0.14 -14.55 11.32
N THR A 406 0.41 -14.33 12.52
CA THR A 406 -0.37 -14.23 13.76
C THR A 406 -1.27 -12.99 13.74
N ALA A 407 -0.76 -11.85 13.27
CA ALA A 407 -1.57 -10.64 13.04
C ALA A 407 -2.73 -10.92 12.07
N GLY A 408 -2.46 -11.62 10.97
CA GLY A 408 -3.48 -12.01 10.01
C GLY A 408 -4.55 -12.93 10.62
N ALA A 409 -4.14 -13.90 11.44
CA ALA A 409 -5.07 -14.78 12.16
C ALA A 409 -5.95 -14.00 13.16
N MET A 410 -5.38 -13.01 13.85
CA MET A 410 -6.13 -12.12 14.74
C MET A 410 -7.13 -11.25 13.96
N LEU A 411 -6.75 -10.72 12.81
CA LEU A 411 -7.64 -9.94 11.94
C LEU A 411 -8.79 -10.78 11.39
N VAL A 412 -8.54 -12.04 10.99
CA VAL A 412 -9.60 -13.00 10.65
C VAL A 412 -10.55 -13.19 11.83
N PHE A 413 -10.02 -13.41 13.03
CA PHE A 413 -10.82 -13.58 14.23
C PHE A 413 -11.66 -12.34 14.53
N PHE A 414 -11.08 -11.14 14.47
CA PHE A 414 -11.80 -9.88 14.68
C PHE A 414 -12.85 -9.61 13.60
N GLY A 415 -12.60 -9.99 12.36
CA GLY A 415 -13.58 -9.88 11.26
C GLY A 415 -14.79 -10.82 11.42
N VAL A 416 -14.66 -11.90 12.19
CA VAL A 416 -15.78 -12.80 12.55
C VAL A 416 -16.57 -12.27 13.75
N LEU A 417 -15.96 -11.44 14.59
CA LEU A 417 -16.64 -10.84 15.74
C LEU A 417 -17.46 -9.61 15.29
N GLY A 418 -18.76 -9.81 15.03
CA GLY A 418 -19.66 -8.75 14.55
C GLY A 418 -19.70 -7.52 15.46
N LYS A 419 -19.52 -7.71 16.78
CA LYS A 419 -19.41 -6.59 17.73
C LYS A 419 -18.17 -5.72 17.52
N VAL A 420 -17.05 -6.28 17.06
CA VAL A 420 -15.86 -5.49 16.74
C VAL A 420 -16.16 -4.56 15.57
N GLY A 421 -16.76 -5.08 14.49
CA GLY A 421 -17.22 -4.27 13.36
C GLY A 421 -18.24 -3.21 13.76
N ALA A 422 -19.19 -3.54 14.64
CA ALA A 422 -20.18 -2.60 15.17
C ALA A 422 -19.53 -1.46 15.98
N VAL A 423 -18.64 -1.76 16.92
CA VAL A 423 -17.90 -0.76 17.71
C VAL A 423 -17.10 0.16 16.79
N LEU A 424 -16.41 -0.41 15.81
CA LEU A 424 -15.64 0.36 14.84
C LEU A 424 -16.52 1.24 13.94
N ALA A 425 -17.75 0.83 13.64
CA ALA A 425 -18.72 1.64 12.90
C ALA A 425 -19.32 2.81 13.72
N LEU A 426 -19.17 2.80 15.06
CA LEU A 426 -19.58 3.89 15.93
C LEU A 426 -18.59 5.06 15.92
N ILE A 427 -17.39 4.89 15.37
CA ILE A 427 -16.40 5.96 15.30
C ILE A 427 -17.02 7.13 14.50
N PRO A 428 -17.13 8.33 15.09
CA PRO A 428 -17.72 9.48 14.42
C PRO A 428 -17.03 9.80 13.10
N ASP A 429 -17.85 10.19 12.11
CA ASP A 429 -17.40 10.55 10.76
C ASP A 429 -16.24 11.59 10.74
N PRO A 430 -16.23 12.67 11.54
CA PRO A 430 -15.12 13.62 11.53
C PRO A 430 -13.79 13.05 12.05
N ILE A 431 -13.82 12.08 12.98
CA ILE A 431 -12.58 11.40 13.42
C ILE A 431 -11.98 10.62 12.25
N VAL A 432 -12.84 9.90 11.51
CA VAL A 432 -12.41 9.20 10.30
C VAL A 432 -11.90 10.20 9.25
N GLY A 433 -12.54 11.34 9.07
CA GLY A 433 -12.06 12.44 8.21
C GLY A 433 -10.62 12.86 8.53
N GLY A 434 -10.28 13.09 9.81
CA GLY A 434 -8.92 13.41 10.23
C GLY A 434 -7.90 12.30 9.95
N THR A 435 -8.28 11.03 10.13
CA THR A 435 -7.42 9.88 9.79
C THR A 435 -7.21 9.72 8.29
N LEU A 436 -8.27 9.93 7.49
CA LEU A 436 -8.25 9.88 6.03
C LEU A 436 -7.36 10.98 5.45
N LEU A 437 -7.44 12.19 6.01
CA LEU A 437 -6.62 13.33 5.58
C LEU A 437 -5.13 13.01 5.72
N LEU A 438 -4.69 12.42 6.84
CA LEU A 438 -3.31 11.97 7.00
C LEU A 438 -2.97 10.80 6.07
N GLY A 439 -3.83 9.78 6.00
CA GLY A 439 -3.59 8.58 5.21
C GLY A 439 -3.44 8.86 3.72
N LEU A 440 -4.36 9.62 3.13
CA LEU A 440 -4.32 9.97 1.71
C LEU A 440 -3.20 10.98 1.40
N GLY A 441 -2.88 11.88 2.33
CA GLY A 441 -1.69 12.74 2.23
C GLY A 441 -0.38 11.95 2.22
N MET A 442 -0.28 10.88 3.01
CA MET A 442 0.87 9.96 3.01
C MET A 442 0.98 9.19 1.68
N VAL A 443 -0.13 8.66 1.16
CA VAL A 443 -0.15 7.99 -0.17
C VAL A 443 0.31 8.96 -1.27
N ALA A 444 -0.21 10.19 -1.27
CA ALA A 444 0.22 11.24 -2.18
C ALA A 444 1.74 11.49 -2.09
N SER A 445 2.27 11.58 -0.87
CA SER A 445 3.69 11.83 -0.61
C SER A 445 4.59 10.65 -1.02
N ILE A 446 4.14 9.41 -0.86
CA ILE A 446 4.87 8.21 -1.31
C ILE A 446 5.06 8.25 -2.83
N GLY A 447 4.01 8.58 -3.58
CA GLY A 447 4.11 8.74 -5.03
C GLY A 447 5.12 9.83 -5.42
N ILE A 448 5.10 10.99 -4.74
CA ILE A 448 6.07 12.08 -4.97
C ILE A 448 7.49 11.61 -4.65
N SER A 449 7.68 10.79 -3.62
CA SER A 449 9.00 10.29 -3.22
C SER A 449 9.68 9.42 -4.30
N VAL A 450 8.90 8.81 -5.20
CA VAL A 450 9.43 8.04 -6.35
C VAL A 450 10.19 8.95 -7.33
N LEU A 451 9.91 10.26 -7.34
CA LEU A 451 10.63 11.22 -8.16
C LEU A 451 12.09 11.42 -7.72
N GLN A 452 12.49 10.95 -6.52
CA GLN A 452 13.89 11.01 -6.06
C GLN A 452 14.86 10.24 -6.97
N TYR A 453 14.35 9.31 -7.78
CA TYR A 453 15.14 8.53 -8.72
C TYR A 453 15.35 9.23 -10.06
N CYS A 454 14.54 10.25 -10.37
CA CYS A 454 14.62 11.04 -11.61
C CYS A 454 15.52 12.28 -11.44
N GLU A 455 16.00 12.80 -12.56
CA GLU A 455 16.72 14.07 -12.58
C GLU A 455 15.73 15.24 -12.63
N LEU A 456 15.46 15.85 -11.47
CA LEU A 456 14.48 16.94 -11.32
C LEU A 456 15.00 18.32 -11.78
N PHE A 457 16.25 18.44 -12.21
CA PHE A 457 16.76 19.67 -12.82
C PHE A 457 16.43 19.78 -14.31
N SER A 458 16.07 18.66 -14.95
CA SER A 458 15.70 18.66 -16.36
C SER A 458 14.31 19.29 -16.56
N THR A 459 14.26 20.28 -17.46
CA THR A 459 13.00 20.90 -17.90
C THR A 459 12.05 19.85 -18.47
N ARG A 460 12.56 18.85 -19.22
CA ARG A 460 11.77 17.73 -19.75
C ARG A 460 10.97 17.06 -18.64
N ASN A 461 11.66 16.63 -17.59
CA ASN A 461 11.05 15.85 -16.52
C ASN A 461 10.05 16.68 -15.72
N ILE A 462 10.40 17.92 -15.37
CA ILE A 462 9.49 18.83 -14.64
C ILE A 462 8.22 19.09 -15.47
N THR A 463 8.34 19.30 -16.79
CA THR A 463 7.18 19.47 -17.67
C THR A 463 6.30 18.22 -17.72
N ILE A 464 6.89 17.03 -17.89
CA ILE A 464 6.15 15.75 -17.89
C ILE A 464 5.39 15.59 -16.57
N ILE A 465 6.06 15.80 -15.44
CA ILE A 465 5.46 15.70 -14.10
C ILE A 465 4.29 16.69 -13.97
N GLY A 466 4.52 17.98 -14.23
CA GLY A 466 3.51 19.02 -14.07
C GLY A 466 2.26 18.79 -14.92
N VAL A 467 2.44 18.43 -16.20
CA VAL A 467 1.33 18.12 -17.11
C VAL A 467 0.58 16.89 -16.64
N SER A 468 1.27 15.83 -16.21
CA SER A 468 0.64 14.59 -15.74
C SER A 468 -0.20 14.80 -14.49
N PHE A 469 0.29 15.57 -13.52
CA PHE A 469 -0.47 15.89 -12.31
C PHE A 469 -1.70 16.74 -12.60
N LEU A 470 -1.56 17.82 -13.38
CA LEU A 470 -2.68 18.71 -13.69
C LEU A 470 -3.75 18.02 -14.53
N THR A 471 -3.36 17.34 -15.61
CA THR A 471 -4.33 16.60 -16.44
C THR A 471 -5.01 15.48 -15.66
N GLY A 472 -4.27 14.80 -14.78
CA GLY A 472 -4.80 13.78 -13.89
C GLY A 472 -5.86 14.27 -12.91
N LEU A 473 -5.86 15.56 -12.53
CA LEU A 473 -6.91 16.15 -11.69
C LEU A 473 -8.02 16.81 -12.52
N MET A 474 -7.64 17.55 -13.57
CA MET A 474 -8.56 18.37 -14.36
C MET A 474 -9.48 17.56 -15.25
N ILE A 475 -8.98 16.52 -15.93
CA ILE A 475 -9.78 15.74 -16.86
C ILE A 475 -10.92 14.99 -16.14
N PRO A 476 -10.67 14.28 -15.01
CA PRO A 476 -11.76 13.68 -14.25
C PRO A 476 -12.82 14.68 -13.81
N GLN A 477 -12.40 15.85 -13.31
CA GLN A 477 -13.33 16.89 -12.86
C GLN A 477 -14.15 17.44 -14.03
N TRP A 478 -13.50 17.79 -15.13
CA TRP A 478 -14.18 18.28 -16.33
C TRP A 478 -15.19 17.25 -16.86
N LEU A 479 -14.83 15.96 -16.85
CA LEU A 479 -15.68 14.89 -17.34
C LEU A 479 -16.88 14.60 -16.42
N ALA A 480 -16.73 14.84 -15.11
CA ALA A 480 -17.84 14.78 -14.16
C ALA A 480 -18.87 15.90 -14.42
N GLU A 481 -18.42 17.09 -14.84
CA GLU A 481 -19.28 18.24 -15.14
C GLU A 481 -19.85 18.21 -16.58
N ASN A 482 -19.14 17.57 -17.52
CA ASN A 482 -19.44 17.63 -18.96
C ASN A 482 -19.63 16.24 -19.59
N GLY A 483 -20.14 15.27 -18.81
CA GLY A 483 -20.23 13.87 -19.21
C GLY A 483 -21.01 13.60 -20.51
N ASP A 484 -21.93 14.48 -20.89
CA ASP A 484 -22.80 14.30 -22.08
C ASP A 484 -22.10 14.63 -23.41
N ILE A 485 -20.89 15.21 -23.37
CA ILE A 485 -20.15 15.62 -24.56
C ILE A 485 -19.47 14.42 -25.24
N VAL A 486 -19.10 13.38 -24.49
CA VAL A 486 -18.44 12.19 -25.04
C VAL A 486 -19.48 11.36 -25.82
N LYS A 487 -19.49 11.54 -27.14
CA LYS A 487 -20.35 10.84 -28.10
C LYS A 487 -19.51 10.25 -29.23
N SER A 488 -18.96 9.07 -29.01
CA SER A 488 -18.19 8.33 -30.02
C SER A 488 -19.07 7.55 -31.01
N GLY A 489 -20.38 7.48 -30.75
CA GLY A 489 -21.35 6.67 -31.50
C GLY A 489 -21.55 5.26 -30.95
N SER A 490 -20.74 4.83 -29.97
CA SER A 490 -20.93 3.59 -29.20
C SER A 490 -21.08 3.89 -27.71
N ILE A 491 -22.21 3.47 -27.14
CA ILE A 491 -22.52 3.67 -25.71
C ILE A 491 -21.45 2.99 -24.83
N GLU A 492 -20.99 1.80 -25.20
CA GLU A 492 -19.98 1.07 -24.43
C GLU A 492 -18.63 1.79 -24.43
N LEU A 493 -18.21 2.31 -25.59
CA LEU A 493 -16.95 3.05 -25.70
C LEU A 493 -17.01 4.36 -24.91
N ASP A 494 -18.14 5.07 -24.98
CA ASP A 494 -18.36 6.29 -24.21
C ASP A 494 -18.26 6.03 -22.70
N GLN A 495 -18.86 4.94 -22.22
CA GLN A 495 -18.74 4.55 -20.81
C GLN A 495 -17.30 4.18 -20.42
N VAL A 496 -16.57 3.45 -21.26
CA VAL A 496 -15.16 3.10 -21.01
C VAL A 496 -14.30 4.35 -20.91
N ILE A 497 -14.45 5.30 -21.84
CA ILE A 497 -13.74 6.57 -21.81
C ILE A 497 -14.07 7.34 -20.54
N LYS A 498 -15.37 7.42 -20.17
CA LYS A 498 -15.82 8.08 -18.95
C LYS A 498 -15.19 7.50 -17.69
N VAL A 499 -15.15 6.18 -17.55
CA VAL A 499 -14.60 5.55 -16.35
C VAL A 499 -13.07 5.64 -16.31
N LEU A 500 -12.37 5.39 -17.43
CA LEU A 500 -10.91 5.45 -17.48
C LEU A 500 -10.41 6.88 -17.24
N PHE A 501 -10.90 7.85 -18.01
CA PHE A 501 -10.44 9.24 -17.88
C PHE A 501 -11.06 9.98 -16.68
N GLY A 502 -12.16 9.45 -16.12
CA GLY A 502 -12.69 9.82 -14.81
C GLY A 502 -11.84 9.29 -13.64
N THR A 503 -10.90 8.38 -13.88
CA THR A 503 -10.00 7.85 -12.85
C THR A 503 -8.68 8.64 -12.86
N ALA A 504 -8.51 9.52 -11.88
CA ALA A 504 -7.37 10.45 -11.82
C ALA A 504 -5.98 9.76 -11.90
N SER A 505 -5.79 8.67 -11.15
CA SER A 505 -4.54 7.90 -11.16
C SER A 505 -4.22 7.32 -12.53
N PHE A 506 -5.22 6.79 -13.23
CA PHE A 506 -5.06 6.32 -14.61
C PHE A 506 -4.75 7.48 -15.55
N THR A 507 -5.52 8.57 -15.50
CA THR A 507 -5.34 9.71 -16.40
C THR A 507 -3.94 10.32 -16.27
N GLY A 508 -3.51 10.65 -15.06
CA GLY A 508 -2.17 11.22 -14.86
C GLY A 508 -1.05 10.23 -15.15
N GLY A 509 -1.23 8.95 -14.80
CA GLY A 509 -0.29 7.89 -15.15
C GLY A 509 -0.15 7.69 -16.66
N PHE A 510 -1.26 7.60 -17.38
CA PHE A 510 -1.29 7.41 -18.82
C PHE A 510 -0.68 8.60 -19.57
N ILE A 511 -1.00 9.83 -19.17
CA ILE A 511 -0.38 11.03 -19.75
C ILE A 511 1.12 11.07 -19.45
N GLY A 512 1.54 10.75 -18.22
CA GLY A 512 2.95 10.67 -17.86
C GLY A 512 3.71 9.59 -18.64
N PHE A 513 3.09 8.43 -18.82
CA PHE A 513 3.61 7.35 -19.67
C PHE A 513 3.78 7.78 -21.12
N LEU A 514 2.75 8.40 -21.69
CA LEU A 514 2.75 8.84 -23.09
C LEU A 514 3.83 9.91 -23.30
N LEU A 515 3.89 10.92 -22.45
CA LEU A 515 4.88 11.99 -22.56
C LEU A 515 6.31 11.49 -22.31
N ASP A 516 6.53 10.59 -21.35
CA ASP A 516 7.85 10.04 -21.07
C ASP A 516 8.40 9.17 -22.22
N ASN A 517 7.53 8.57 -23.03
CA ASN A 517 7.94 7.80 -24.20
C ASN A 517 8.01 8.62 -25.50
N ILE A 518 7.25 9.71 -25.62
CA ILE A 518 7.28 10.59 -26.80
C ILE A 518 8.44 11.59 -26.72
N VAL A 519 8.67 12.19 -25.54
CA VAL A 519 9.69 13.22 -25.38
C VAL A 519 11.06 12.57 -25.23
N PRO A 520 12.04 12.85 -26.13
CA PRO A 520 13.37 12.25 -26.07
C PRO A 520 14.05 12.51 -24.72
N GLY A 521 14.67 11.48 -24.13
CA GLY A 521 15.40 11.59 -22.87
C GLY A 521 16.24 10.36 -22.61
N THR A 522 17.33 10.51 -21.86
CA THR A 522 18.23 9.39 -21.54
C THR A 522 17.68 8.51 -20.41
N GLU A 523 18.07 7.24 -20.33
CA GLU A 523 17.62 6.35 -19.23
C GLU A 523 18.07 6.85 -17.83
N HIS A 524 19.19 7.59 -17.78
CA HIS A 524 19.68 8.22 -16.57
C HIS A 524 18.79 9.39 -16.15
N GLU A 525 18.52 10.31 -17.08
CA GLU A 525 17.64 11.46 -16.87
C GLU A 525 16.23 11.02 -16.44
N ARG A 526 15.68 9.98 -17.08
CA ARG A 526 14.38 9.36 -16.73
C ARG A 526 14.37 8.69 -15.35
N GLY A 527 15.55 8.40 -14.78
CA GLY A 527 15.69 7.72 -13.50
C GLY A 527 15.53 6.19 -13.55
N ILE A 528 15.37 5.61 -14.74
CA ILE A 528 15.15 4.16 -14.93
C ILE A 528 16.38 3.37 -14.45
N LYS A 529 17.58 3.82 -14.78
CA LYS A 529 18.81 3.13 -14.37
C LYS A 529 18.96 3.09 -12.85
N ARG A 530 18.81 4.24 -12.19
CA ARG A 530 18.90 4.37 -10.72
C ARG A 530 17.81 3.56 -10.01
N TRP A 531 16.61 3.55 -10.58
CA TRP A 531 15.50 2.73 -10.10
C TRP A 531 15.80 1.22 -10.19
N ILE A 532 16.31 0.76 -11.35
CA ILE A 532 16.71 -0.64 -11.56
C ILE A 532 17.87 -1.04 -10.65
N GLU A 533 18.87 -0.18 -10.44
CA GLU A 533 20.00 -0.45 -9.56
C GLU A 533 19.58 -0.64 -8.09
N VAL A 534 18.61 0.15 -7.63
CA VAL A 534 18.04 0.01 -6.27
C VAL A 534 17.23 -1.30 -6.15
N GLN A 535 16.56 -1.71 -7.23
CA GLN A 535 15.82 -2.98 -7.27
C GLN A 535 16.76 -4.20 -7.41
N ASN A 536 17.84 -4.09 -8.18
CA ASN A 536 18.78 -5.16 -8.51
C ASN A 536 20.24 -4.77 -8.23
N PRO A 537 20.65 -4.57 -6.96
CA PRO A 537 22.06 -4.40 -6.63
C PRO A 537 22.80 -5.67 -7.07
N ALA A 538 23.92 -5.51 -7.79
CA ALA A 538 24.69 -6.58 -8.41
C ALA A 538 24.77 -7.82 -7.50
N SER A 539 24.27 -8.95 -8.02
CA SER A 539 24.05 -10.20 -7.30
C SER A 539 25.29 -10.66 -6.51
N LYS A 540 25.32 -10.40 -5.21
CA LYS A 540 25.92 -11.37 -4.30
C LYS A 540 24.85 -12.44 -4.10
N SER A 541 25.21 -13.69 -4.42
CA SER A 541 24.39 -14.90 -4.31
C SER A 541 24.07 -15.22 -2.84
N VAL A 542 23.42 -14.29 -2.13
CA VAL A 542 23.00 -14.46 -0.75
C VAL A 542 21.68 -15.23 -0.77
N ASP A 543 21.61 -16.25 0.09
CA ASP A 543 20.60 -17.31 0.14
C ASP A 543 19.16 -16.87 -0.23
N ALA A 544 18.72 -17.20 -1.45
CA ALA A 544 17.33 -17.09 -1.91
C ALA A 544 16.35 -18.01 -1.14
N ARG A 545 16.81 -18.66 -0.05
CA ARG A 545 16.01 -19.58 0.78
C ARG A 545 14.83 -18.89 1.45
N VAL A 546 14.97 -17.61 1.84
CA VAL A 546 13.89 -16.79 2.42
C VAL A 546 12.64 -16.80 1.52
N TYR A 547 12.84 -16.76 0.20
CA TYR A 547 11.78 -16.72 -0.81
C TYR A 547 11.31 -18.10 -1.30
N SER A 548 11.94 -19.19 -0.86
CA SER A 548 11.58 -20.56 -1.25
C SER A 548 10.62 -21.20 -0.25
N SER A 549 9.41 -21.60 -0.68
CA SER A 549 8.41 -22.24 0.19
C SER A 549 8.64 -23.77 0.27
N PRO A 550 9.09 -24.36 1.39
CA PRO A 550 9.50 -25.77 1.42
C PRO A 550 8.49 -26.81 0.91
N PRO A 551 7.17 -26.75 1.20
CA PRO A 551 6.22 -27.73 0.67
C PRO A 551 5.90 -27.51 -0.81
N LEU A 552 5.78 -26.25 -1.25
CA LEU A 552 5.43 -25.90 -2.62
C LEU A 552 6.63 -26.05 -3.55
N THR A 553 7.83 -25.63 -3.14
CA THR A 553 9.07 -25.81 -3.90
C THR A 553 9.36 -27.29 -4.15
N ARG A 554 9.18 -28.19 -3.16
CA ARG A 554 9.36 -29.64 -3.35
C ARG A 554 8.35 -30.25 -4.34
N LEU A 555 7.12 -29.72 -4.38
CA LEU A 555 6.10 -30.15 -5.35
C LEU A 555 6.42 -29.61 -6.75
N LEU A 556 6.81 -28.34 -6.86
CA LEU A 556 7.18 -27.67 -8.11
C LEU A 556 8.47 -28.24 -8.71
N GLU A 557 9.44 -28.64 -7.90
CA GLU A 557 10.68 -29.31 -8.35
C GLU A 557 10.43 -30.69 -8.96
N ARG A 558 9.34 -31.38 -8.56
CA ARG A 558 8.94 -32.68 -9.12
C ARG A 558 8.26 -32.56 -10.48
N VAL A 559 7.73 -31.39 -10.82
CA VAL A 559 6.96 -31.18 -12.06
C VAL A 559 7.82 -30.44 -13.08
N GLY A 560 8.25 -31.13 -14.15
CA GLY A 560 9.19 -30.60 -15.14
C GLY A 560 8.76 -29.31 -15.85
N CYS A 561 7.46 -29.04 -16.01
CA CYS A 561 6.95 -27.81 -16.62
C CYS A 561 7.12 -26.57 -15.73
N CYS A 562 7.25 -26.74 -14.41
CA CYS A 562 7.41 -25.64 -13.45
C CYS A 562 8.75 -24.91 -13.56
N ARG A 563 9.71 -25.45 -14.33
CA ARG A 563 10.97 -24.77 -14.68
C ARG A 563 10.78 -23.58 -15.63
N TYR A 564 9.65 -23.54 -16.35
CA TYR A 564 9.26 -22.45 -17.23
C TYR A 564 8.23 -21.50 -16.60
N CYS A 565 7.73 -21.80 -15.39
CA CYS A 565 6.74 -20.99 -14.71
C CYS A 565 7.40 -19.81 -13.99
N PRO A 566 7.09 -18.55 -14.33
CA PRO A 566 7.72 -17.36 -13.74
C PRO A 566 7.48 -17.15 -12.24
N VAL A 567 6.55 -17.89 -11.65
CA VAL A 567 6.21 -17.91 -10.20
C VAL A 567 7.11 -18.87 -9.42
N SER A 568 7.75 -19.81 -10.12
CA SER A 568 8.52 -20.90 -9.53
C SER A 568 9.93 -20.48 -9.11
N PRO A 569 10.41 -20.89 -7.92
CA PRO A 569 11.81 -20.66 -7.51
C PRO A 569 12.84 -21.30 -8.45
N THR A 570 12.48 -22.36 -9.15
CA THR A 570 13.33 -23.04 -10.16
C THR A 570 13.36 -22.35 -11.53
N PHE A 571 12.64 -21.24 -11.69
CA PHE A 571 12.63 -20.48 -12.94
C PHE A 571 14.03 -19.95 -13.24
N LYS A 572 14.66 -20.51 -14.27
CA LYS A 572 15.92 -19.99 -14.82
C LYS A 572 15.54 -19.07 -15.97
N THR A 573 15.83 -17.78 -15.85
CA THR A 573 15.73 -16.82 -16.96
C THR A 573 16.69 -17.26 -18.07
N GLY A 574 16.20 -18.04 -19.01
CA GLY A 574 16.96 -18.43 -20.19
C GLY A 574 17.18 -17.21 -21.10
N LYS A 575 18.44 -16.92 -21.42
CA LYS A 575 18.89 -16.16 -22.60
C LYS A 575 18.57 -14.65 -22.74
N LEU A 576 17.94 -13.97 -21.78
CA LEU A 576 17.73 -12.50 -21.86
C LEU A 576 18.83 -11.65 -21.17
N GLN A 577 19.85 -12.29 -20.61
CA GLN A 577 20.99 -11.61 -19.96
C GLN A 577 22.25 -11.55 -20.86
N ARG A 578 22.13 -11.85 -22.16
CA ARG A 578 23.30 -12.02 -23.06
C ARG A 578 23.61 -10.85 -24.00
N ASP A 579 22.80 -9.79 -24.02
CA ASP A 579 23.03 -8.64 -24.92
C ASP A 579 23.56 -7.38 -24.24
N SER A 580 23.88 -7.44 -22.95
CA SER A 580 24.75 -6.43 -22.32
C SER A 580 26.19 -6.95 -22.35
N LYS A 581 26.77 -7.05 -23.56
CA LYS A 581 28.23 -6.99 -23.66
C LYS A 581 28.62 -5.63 -23.12
N VAL A 582 29.09 -5.64 -21.88
CA VAL A 582 29.90 -4.58 -21.30
C VAL A 582 31.00 -4.29 -22.32
N ASP A 583 30.94 -3.13 -22.97
CA ASP A 583 32.05 -2.62 -23.72
C ASP A 583 33.26 -2.61 -22.79
N LYS A 584 34.29 -3.34 -23.19
CA LYS A 584 35.59 -3.36 -22.50
C LYS A 584 36.06 -1.91 -22.38
N PRO A 585 36.64 -1.48 -21.25
CA PRO A 585 37.33 -0.20 -21.21
C PRO A 585 38.47 -0.23 -22.24
N CYS A 586 38.46 0.72 -23.17
CA CYS A 586 39.56 0.98 -24.08
C CYS A 586 40.82 1.34 -23.27
N THR A 587 41.66 0.36 -22.99
CA THR A 587 43.09 0.57 -22.72
C THR A 587 43.83 0.49 -24.04
N ASP A 588 44.02 1.65 -24.68
CA ASP A 588 45.03 1.87 -25.72
C ASP A 588 45.41 3.35 -25.71
N LEU A 589 46.23 3.74 -24.72
CA LEU A 589 47.08 4.92 -24.84
C LEU A 589 48.49 4.41 -25.11
N LYS A 590 48.84 4.43 -26.40
CA LYS A 590 50.18 4.16 -26.90
C LYS A 590 51.19 5.07 -26.20
N GLU A 591 52.26 4.46 -25.72
CA GLU A 591 53.55 5.12 -25.45
C GLU A 591 53.94 5.99 -26.65
N VAL A 592 54.18 7.29 -26.40
CA VAL A 592 55.05 8.11 -27.24
C VAL A 592 56.27 8.44 -26.40
N LYS A 593 57.32 7.61 -26.53
CA LYS A 593 58.67 7.96 -26.11
C LYS A 593 59.27 8.95 -27.12
N SER A 594 59.69 10.10 -26.58
CA SER A 594 60.96 10.80 -26.82
C SER A 594 61.60 10.70 -28.22
N THR A 595 61.81 11.87 -28.85
CA THR A 595 63.12 12.25 -29.44
C THR A 595 63.19 13.75 -29.75
N HIS A 596 64.23 14.40 -29.22
CA HIS A 596 65.03 15.53 -29.74
C HIS A 596 64.32 16.61 -30.58
N LEU A 597 64.24 17.86 -30.12
CA LEU A 597 65.28 18.91 -30.18
C LEU A 597 64.73 20.17 -29.51
#